data_AF-A0A1F5J3J8-F1
#
_entry.id   AF-A0A1F5J3J8-F1
#
_cell.length_a   1.000
_cell.length_b   1.000
_cell.length_c   1.000
_cell.angle_alpha   90.00
_cell.angle_beta   90.00
_cell.angle_gamma   90.00
#
_symmetry.space_group_name_H-M   'P 1'
#
loop_
_entity.id
_entity.type
_entity.pdbx_description
1 polymer ?
#
loop_
_entity_poly.entity_id
_entity_poly.type
_entity_poly.pdbx_seq_one_letter_code
_entity_poly.pdbx_strand_id
1 'polypeptide(L)'
;MPSGGGGETLLAQGGGDDQDAPSSSPPRYTEVELTSLDGEIFINPLYTGKVSTVRTIDKNGLIGQKVDIEVRIMTDGWRKFSLPQTAGGAYGVIVSGDEGILKISKPAETGAPSGGVLKSIRKLVVEFGYLSTVFSFPRMNILEPSKVELGVLNNADNKFINGSIVAMKPDQAAVEFQDLPATVVNKEGMMRVSLKEPGGTFINSDIQAWGYNIIVSETDIDTPAPINAEVFGLPDDAEIRFDFSSLTGQVISPSTKILTVGEINKGTPVSTITTKIGGAQPLTVTVKRVR
;
A
#
# COMPACT_ATOMS: atom_id res chain seq x y z
N MET A 1 68.88 -10.90 17.82
CA MET A 1 69.68 -9.72 18.24
C MET A 1 70.79 -9.53 17.22
N PRO A 2 71.04 -8.32 16.69
CA PRO A 2 70.08 -7.21 16.49
C PRO A 2 68.97 -7.68 15.49
N SER A 3 68.51 -7.03 14.40
CA SER A 3 68.69 -5.71 13.73
C SER A 3 67.51 -5.51 12.74
N GLY A 4 67.15 -4.30 12.30
CA GLY A 4 67.61 -2.98 12.76
C GLY A 4 67.88 -1.98 11.62
N GLY A 5 66.84 -1.50 10.94
CA GLY A 5 66.91 -0.44 9.92
C GLY A 5 65.51 -0.15 9.37
N GLY A 6 65.17 1.12 9.11
CA GLY A 6 63.82 1.53 8.71
C GLY A 6 63.77 2.90 8.03
N GLY A 7 62.55 3.31 7.68
CA GLY A 7 62.26 4.45 6.80
C GLY A 7 62.25 4.05 5.32
N GLU A 8 61.42 4.64 4.45
CA GLU A 8 60.23 5.45 4.71
C GLU A 8 59.35 5.47 3.44
N THR A 9 58.15 6.05 3.52
CA THR A 9 57.12 6.10 2.46
C THR A 9 57.57 6.42 1.03
N LEU A 10 56.92 5.80 0.05
CA LEU A 10 56.30 6.56 -1.04
C LEU A 10 55.03 5.86 -1.56
N LEU A 11 54.03 6.65 -1.94
CA LEU A 11 52.71 6.21 -2.39
C LEU A 11 52.72 5.93 -3.90
N ALA A 12 51.99 4.88 -4.32
CA ALA A 12 51.61 4.68 -5.71
C ALA A 12 50.07 4.64 -5.80
N GLN A 13 49.46 5.75 -6.21
CA GLN A 13 48.03 5.80 -6.50
C GLN A 13 47.76 5.24 -7.90
N GLY A 14 47.06 4.11 -7.97
CA GLY A 14 45.98 3.89 -8.94
C GLY A 14 44.66 3.93 -8.14
N GLY A 15 43.59 4.55 -8.60
CA GLY A 15 43.16 4.53 -9.99
C GLY A 15 42.40 3.22 -10.21
N GLY A 16 41.15 3.08 -9.78
CA GLY A 16 40.18 4.14 -9.44
C GLY A 16 38.99 4.05 -10.38
N ASP A 17 38.45 2.85 -10.50
CA ASP A 17 37.28 2.44 -11.29
C ASP A 17 36.51 1.38 -10.48
N ASP A 18 36.24 1.68 -9.21
CA ASP A 18 35.16 1.00 -8.48
C ASP A 18 33.85 1.40 -9.17
N GLN A 19 33.42 0.58 -10.13
CA GLN A 19 32.16 0.79 -10.83
C GLN A 19 31.05 0.73 -9.80
N ASP A 20 30.30 1.82 -9.66
CA ASP A 20 29.05 1.87 -8.90
C ASP A 20 28.10 0.79 -9.45
N ALA A 21 28.13 -0.38 -8.82
CA ALA A 21 27.16 -1.43 -9.06
C ALA A 21 25.79 -0.82 -8.72
N PRO A 22 24.87 -0.67 -9.69
CA PRO A 22 23.65 0.08 -9.46
C PRO A 22 22.91 -0.58 -8.30
N SER A 23 22.58 0.21 -7.28
CA SER A 23 21.95 -0.26 -6.05
C SER A 23 20.53 -0.73 -6.36
N SER A 24 20.42 -1.96 -6.88
CA SER A 24 19.16 -2.58 -7.23
C SER A 24 18.39 -2.87 -5.95
N SER A 25 17.51 -1.94 -5.58
CA SER A 25 16.45 -2.19 -4.60
C SER A 25 15.81 -3.53 -4.91
N PRO A 26 15.63 -4.42 -3.92
CA PRO A 26 15.09 -5.75 -4.17
C PRO A 26 13.73 -5.64 -4.88
N PRO A 27 13.43 -6.48 -5.90
CA PRO A 27 12.27 -6.30 -6.77
C PRO A 27 10.98 -6.11 -5.97
N ARG A 28 10.29 -4.99 -6.20
CA ARG A 28 9.15 -4.60 -5.37
C ARG A 28 8.00 -5.59 -5.57
N TYR A 29 7.52 -6.20 -4.48
CA TYR A 29 6.30 -7.00 -4.50
C TYR A 29 5.11 -6.14 -4.07
N THR A 30 4.08 -6.05 -4.91
CA THR A 30 2.83 -5.34 -4.62
C THR A 30 1.65 -6.26 -4.91
N GLU A 31 0.64 -6.24 -4.04
CA GLU A 31 -0.67 -6.86 -4.28
C GLU A 31 -1.75 -5.80 -4.44
N VAL A 32 -2.60 -5.96 -5.46
CA VAL A 32 -3.81 -5.15 -5.64
C VAL A 32 -4.98 -6.02 -6.07
N GLU A 33 -6.18 -5.44 -6.09
CA GLU A 33 -7.38 -6.08 -6.59
C GLU A 33 -7.97 -5.33 -7.79
N LEU A 34 -8.76 -6.03 -8.61
CA LEU A 34 -9.66 -5.47 -9.62
C LEU A 34 -10.92 -6.34 -9.65
N THR A 35 -12.12 -5.76 -9.78
CA THR A 35 -13.35 -6.58 -9.66
C THR A 35 -13.62 -7.47 -10.87
N SER A 36 -12.94 -7.21 -11.99
CA SER A 36 -12.82 -8.13 -13.12
C SER A 36 -11.43 -8.01 -13.76
N LEU A 37 -10.96 -9.13 -14.33
CA LEU A 37 -9.72 -9.22 -15.10
C LEU A 37 -10.00 -9.22 -16.62
N ASP A 38 -11.26 -9.07 -17.02
CA ASP A 38 -11.70 -9.20 -18.41
C ASP A 38 -11.45 -7.90 -19.18
N GLY A 39 -11.11 -8.00 -20.46
CA GLY A 39 -10.71 -6.86 -21.29
C GLY A 39 -9.38 -6.24 -20.85
N GLU A 40 -9.18 -4.96 -21.17
CA GLU A 40 -7.89 -4.30 -20.98
C GLU A 40 -7.56 -4.03 -19.51
N ILE A 41 -6.29 -4.22 -19.16
CA ILE A 41 -5.66 -3.85 -17.90
C ILE A 41 -4.38 -3.07 -18.22
N PHE A 42 -4.21 -1.90 -17.61
CA PHE A 42 -3.04 -1.03 -17.73
C PHE A 42 -2.23 -1.09 -16.44
N ILE A 43 -0.91 -1.25 -16.54
CA ILE A 43 0.03 -1.38 -15.41
C ILE A 43 1.03 -0.23 -15.43
N ASN A 44 1.23 0.39 -14.27
CA ASN A 44 2.22 1.43 -14.07
C ASN A 44 3.64 0.82 -14.08
N PRO A 45 4.60 1.34 -14.88
CA PRO A 45 5.96 0.82 -14.91
C PRO A 45 6.64 0.90 -13.53
N LEU A 46 6.30 1.85 -12.65
CA LEU A 46 6.90 2.00 -11.30
C LEU A 46 6.75 0.78 -10.36
N TYR A 47 6.00 -0.25 -10.78
CA TYR A 47 5.74 -1.48 -10.03
C TYR A 47 6.28 -2.75 -10.71
N THR A 48 6.75 -2.65 -11.95
CA THR A 48 7.13 -3.83 -12.78
C THR A 48 8.21 -3.57 -13.82
N GLY A 49 8.59 -2.33 -14.09
CA GLY A 49 9.53 -1.93 -15.13
C GLY A 49 9.11 -2.44 -16.52
N LYS A 50 9.97 -3.23 -17.14
CA LYS A 50 9.69 -4.00 -18.35
C LYS A 50 9.16 -5.38 -17.98
N VAL A 51 7.84 -5.51 -18.01
CA VAL A 51 7.13 -6.80 -17.85
C VAL A 51 7.73 -7.86 -18.78
N SER A 52 8.19 -8.96 -18.18
CA SER A 52 8.81 -10.10 -18.84
C SER A 52 7.83 -11.27 -18.96
N THR A 53 6.93 -11.46 -17.99
CA THR A 53 5.84 -12.45 -18.06
C THR A 53 4.58 -11.97 -17.35
N VAL A 54 3.42 -12.45 -17.83
CA VAL A 54 2.16 -12.46 -17.08
C VAL A 54 1.70 -13.91 -16.96
N ARG A 55 1.22 -14.30 -15.78
CA ARG A 55 0.72 -15.66 -15.48
C ARG A 55 -0.59 -15.57 -14.73
N THR A 56 -1.53 -16.47 -15.00
CA THR A 56 -2.76 -16.59 -14.21
C THR A 56 -2.50 -17.29 -12.88
N ILE A 57 -3.33 -17.00 -11.87
CA ILE A 57 -3.38 -17.74 -10.60
C ILE A 57 -4.80 -18.21 -10.29
N ASP A 58 -4.89 -19.33 -9.57
CA ASP A 58 -6.13 -19.87 -9.01
C ASP A 58 -6.50 -19.20 -7.67
N LYS A 59 -7.61 -19.63 -7.05
CA LYS A 59 -8.09 -19.09 -5.76
C LYS A 59 -7.14 -19.37 -4.57
N ASN A 60 -6.20 -20.31 -4.72
CA ASN A 60 -5.20 -20.65 -3.71
C ASN A 60 -3.89 -19.86 -3.92
N GLY A 61 -3.82 -18.99 -4.95
CA GLY A 61 -2.61 -18.28 -5.35
C GLY A 61 -1.62 -19.13 -6.14
N LEU A 62 -1.98 -20.36 -6.51
CA LEU A 62 -1.11 -21.26 -7.28
C LEU A 62 -1.09 -20.81 -8.75
N ILE A 63 0.10 -20.85 -9.35
CA ILE A 63 0.30 -20.52 -10.77
C ILE A 63 -0.51 -21.49 -11.62
N GLY A 64 -1.44 -20.95 -12.41
CA GLY A 64 -2.32 -21.70 -13.30
C GLY A 64 -1.62 -22.20 -14.57
N GLN A 65 -2.41 -22.57 -15.56
CA GLN A 65 -1.87 -22.93 -16.88
C GLN A 65 -1.04 -21.77 -17.46
N LYS A 66 0.09 -22.09 -18.11
CA LYS A 66 0.84 -21.09 -18.88
C LYS A 66 -0.04 -20.64 -20.05
N VAL A 67 -0.52 -19.40 -19.98
CA VAL A 67 -1.21 -18.72 -21.07
C VAL A 67 -0.26 -17.68 -21.64
N ASP A 68 -0.07 -17.68 -22.95
CA ASP A 68 0.70 -16.63 -23.61
C ASP A 68 -0.15 -15.36 -23.70
N ILE A 69 0.26 -14.33 -22.95
CA ILE A 69 -0.44 -13.05 -22.78
C ILE A 69 0.41 -11.97 -23.46
N GLU A 70 -0.14 -11.33 -24.50
CA GLU A 70 0.54 -10.23 -25.17
C GLU A 70 0.53 -8.97 -24.28
N VAL A 71 1.72 -8.41 -24.03
CA VAL A 71 1.90 -7.15 -23.30
C VAL A 71 2.40 -6.08 -24.27
N ARG A 72 1.62 -5.02 -24.45
CA ARG A 72 1.94 -3.86 -25.28
C ARG A 72 2.47 -2.71 -24.42
N ILE A 73 3.31 -1.87 -25.01
CA ILE A 73 3.79 -0.63 -24.41
C ILE A 73 2.94 0.52 -24.95
N MET A 74 2.40 1.35 -24.06
CA MET A 74 1.69 2.59 -24.36
C MET A 74 2.67 3.72 -24.67
N THR A 75 2.22 4.78 -25.35
CA THR A 75 3.06 5.92 -25.75
C THR A 75 3.66 6.70 -24.58
N ASP A 76 3.08 6.57 -23.40
CA ASP A 76 3.53 7.15 -22.12
C ASP A 76 4.27 6.15 -21.21
N GLY A 77 4.74 5.04 -21.78
CA GLY A 77 5.52 4.03 -21.08
C GLY A 77 4.72 3.00 -20.28
N TRP A 78 3.41 3.22 -20.04
CA TRP A 78 2.58 2.23 -19.36
C TRP A 78 2.51 0.90 -20.12
N ARG A 79 2.24 -0.20 -19.40
CA ARG A 79 2.07 -1.52 -20.02
C ARG A 79 0.58 -1.83 -20.13
N LYS A 80 0.15 -2.46 -21.22
CA LYS A 80 -1.25 -2.89 -21.42
C LYS A 80 -1.31 -4.34 -21.84
N PHE A 81 -2.19 -5.11 -21.22
CA PHE A 81 -2.53 -6.47 -21.66
C PHE A 81 -4.03 -6.73 -21.51
N SER A 82 -4.48 -7.86 -22.05
CA SER A 82 -5.81 -8.41 -21.85
C SER A 82 -5.68 -9.91 -21.66
N LEU A 83 -6.49 -10.50 -20.79
CA LEU A 83 -6.56 -11.97 -20.70
C LEU A 83 -7.28 -12.54 -21.94
N PRO A 84 -6.71 -13.54 -22.63
CA PRO A 84 -7.43 -14.23 -23.70
C PRO A 84 -8.55 -15.09 -23.12
N GLN A 85 -9.54 -15.46 -23.94
CA GLN A 85 -10.71 -16.23 -23.48
C GLN A 85 -10.35 -17.60 -22.85
N THR A 86 -9.20 -18.17 -23.21
CA THR A 86 -8.64 -19.40 -22.59
C THR A 86 -8.21 -19.21 -21.13
N ALA A 87 -7.99 -17.98 -20.67
CA ALA A 87 -7.78 -17.62 -19.26
C ALA A 87 -9.09 -17.27 -18.53
N GLY A 88 -10.26 -17.45 -19.18
CA GLY A 88 -11.57 -17.19 -18.60
C GLY A 88 -11.77 -17.96 -17.29
N GLY A 89 -12.18 -17.26 -16.24
CA GLY A 89 -12.35 -17.83 -14.89
C GLY A 89 -11.13 -17.75 -13.98
N ALA A 90 -9.98 -17.25 -14.43
CA ALA A 90 -8.83 -16.97 -13.56
C ALA A 90 -9.21 -16.11 -12.35
N TYR A 91 -8.63 -16.41 -11.18
CA TYR A 91 -8.88 -15.64 -9.95
C TYR A 91 -8.01 -14.38 -9.89
N GLY A 92 -6.78 -14.47 -10.38
CA GLY A 92 -5.84 -13.36 -10.45
C GLY A 92 -4.80 -13.55 -11.55
N VAL A 93 -3.85 -12.62 -11.60
CA VAL A 93 -2.59 -12.73 -12.34
C VAL A 93 -1.41 -12.33 -11.48
N ILE A 94 -0.23 -12.86 -11.83
CA ILE A 94 1.08 -12.34 -11.46
C ILE A 94 1.68 -11.70 -12.71
N VAL A 95 2.02 -10.42 -12.63
CA VAL A 95 2.76 -9.66 -13.63
C VAL A 95 4.18 -9.50 -13.10
N SER A 96 5.18 -10.05 -13.78
CA SER A 96 6.59 -9.94 -13.38
C SER A 96 7.38 -9.19 -14.44
N GLY A 97 8.25 -8.29 -14.03
CA GLY A 97 9.27 -7.66 -14.88
C GLY A 97 10.62 -7.57 -14.17
N ASP A 98 11.43 -6.59 -14.54
CA ASP A 98 12.78 -6.38 -14.01
C ASP A 98 12.82 -5.55 -12.71
N GLU A 99 11.94 -4.55 -12.56
CA GLU A 99 11.87 -3.71 -11.35
C GLU A 99 10.96 -4.28 -10.24
N GLY A 100 10.04 -5.20 -10.56
CA GLY A 100 9.06 -5.68 -9.59
C GLY A 100 8.10 -6.78 -10.06
N ILE A 101 7.29 -7.24 -9.11
CA ILE A 101 6.27 -8.28 -9.27
C ILE A 101 4.95 -7.76 -8.69
N LEU A 102 3.94 -7.65 -9.56
CA LEU A 102 2.61 -7.17 -9.22
C LEU A 102 1.61 -8.33 -9.29
N LYS A 103 0.96 -8.64 -8.16
CA LYS A 103 -0.20 -9.53 -8.11
C LYS A 103 -1.49 -8.73 -8.23
N ILE A 104 -2.40 -9.20 -9.07
CA ILE A 104 -3.73 -8.60 -9.28
C ILE A 104 -4.78 -9.69 -9.11
N SER A 105 -5.59 -9.63 -8.06
CA SER A 105 -6.62 -10.64 -7.75
C SER A 105 -8.05 -10.07 -7.78
N LYS A 106 -9.04 -10.95 -7.89
CA LYS A 106 -10.45 -10.57 -7.67
C LYS A 106 -10.74 -10.48 -6.16
N PRO A 107 -11.52 -9.50 -5.69
CA PRO A 107 -11.89 -9.39 -4.28
C PRO A 107 -12.65 -10.64 -3.80
N ALA A 108 -12.36 -11.08 -2.58
CA ALA A 108 -12.96 -12.27 -1.99
C ALA A 108 -14.48 -12.17 -1.80
N GLU A 109 -14.99 -10.96 -1.54
CA GLU A 109 -16.41 -10.63 -1.50
C GLU A 109 -16.74 -9.60 -2.58
N THR A 110 -17.67 -9.91 -3.48
CA THR A 110 -18.03 -9.04 -4.60
C THR A 110 -19.31 -8.27 -4.33
N GLY A 111 -19.18 -7.05 -3.83
CA GLY A 111 -20.11 -5.99 -4.23
C GLY A 111 -19.80 -5.63 -5.68
N ALA A 112 -20.76 -5.75 -6.59
CA ALA A 112 -20.52 -5.35 -7.99
C ALA A 112 -20.42 -3.81 -8.08
N PRO A 113 -19.28 -3.23 -8.50
CA PRO A 113 -19.21 -1.80 -8.69
C PRO A 113 -20.02 -1.41 -9.93
N SER A 114 -21.25 -0.93 -9.71
CA SER A 114 -21.99 -0.24 -10.76
C SER A 114 -21.21 1.00 -11.22
N GLY A 115 -20.58 0.92 -12.39
CA GLY A 115 -19.90 2.07 -13.01
C GLY A 115 -20.91 3.19 -13.25
N GLY A 116 -20.58 4.41 -12.82
CA GLY A 116 -21.49 5.56 -12.94
C GLY A 116 -21.19 6.71 -11.98
N VAL A 117 -20.50 6.47 -10.86
CA VAL A 117 -20.01 7.51 -9.92
C VAL A 117 -18.67 7.04 -9.34
N LEU A 118 -17.76 7.98 -9.03
CA LEU A 118 -16.53 7.69 -8.30
C LEU A 118 -16.84 7.17 -6.88
N LYS A 119 -16.36 5.97 -6.56
CA LYS A 119 -16.55 5.31 -5.25
C LYS A 119 -15.48 4.23 -5.04
N SER A 120 -15.20 3.86 -3.79
CA SER A 120 -14.38 2.68 -3.48
C SER A 120 -15.17 1.38 -3.68
N ILE A 121 -14.47 0.27 -3.95
CA ILE A 121 -15.09 -1.07 -3.99
C ILE A 121 -15.19 -1.74 -2.62
N ARG A 122 -14.49 -1.20 -1.61
CA ARG A 122 -14.41 -1.66 -0.21
C ARG A 122 -14.58 -0.49 0.75
N LYS A 123 -14.86 -0.78 2.02
CA LYS A 123 -14.72 0.21 3.12
C LYS A 123 -13.26 0.68 3.17
N LEU A 124 -13.05 1.97 3.38
CA LEU A 124 -11.71 2.56 3.43
C LEU A 124 -11.22 2.64 4.87
N VAL A 125 -9.99 2.17 5.09
CA VAL A 125 -9.26 2.24 6.35
C VAL A 125 -7.87 2.79 6.04
N VAL A 126 -7.49 3.90 6.66
CA VAL A 126 -6.12 4.44 6.61
C VAL A 126 -5.36 3.87 7.79
N GLU A 127 -4.31 3.10 7.54
CA GLU A 127 -3.54 2.40 8.56
C GLU A 127 -2.13 2.99 8.59
N PHE A 128 -1.74 3.70 9.65
CA PHE A 128 -0.41 4.33 9.76
C PHE A 128 -0.09 5.30 8.59
N GLY A 129 -1.10 6.02 8.09
CA GLY A 129 -0.99 6.89 6.91
C GLY A 129 -0.92 6.15 5.56
N TYR A 130 -0.95 4.82 5.55
CA TYR A 130 -1.06 4.01 4.33
C TYR A 130 -2.52 3.73 3.97
N LEU A 131 -2.82 3.73 2.67
CA LEU A 131 -4.10 3.27 2.12
C LEU A 131 -3.86 2.60 0.76
N SER A 132 -4.12 1.30 0.67
CA SER A 132 -4.25 0.60 -0.62
C SER A 132 -5.70 0.26 -0.87
N THR A 133 -6.23 0.64 -2.03
CA THR A 133 -7.65 0.44 -2.37
C THR A 133 -7.89 0.47 -3.88
N VAL A 134 -9.13 0.20 -4.29
CA VAL A 134 -9.57 0.32 -5.67
C VAL A 134 -10.78 1.25 -5.72
N PHE A 135 -10.69 2.26 -6.57
CA PHE A 135 -11.83 3.10 -6.93
C PHE A 135 -12.44 2.64 -8.25
N SER A 136 -13.76 2.68 -8.33
CA SER A 136 -14.54 2.54 -9.57
C SER A 136 -15.15 3.89 -9.93
N PHE A 137 -15.28 4.17 -11.22
CA PHE A 137 -15.68 5.49 -11.75
C PHE A 137 -16.48 5.35 -13.08
N PRO A 138 -17.06 6.44 -13.63
CA PRO A 138 -17.65 6.42 -14.97
C PRO A 138 -16.63 5.96 -16.02
N ARG A 139 -17.07 5.16 -17.01
CA ARG A 139 -16.13 4.55 -17.97
C ARG A 139 -15.49 5.59 -18.90
N MET A 140 -14.17 5.70 -18.84
CA MET A 140 -13.34 6.60 -19.62
C MET A 140 -12.57 5.88 -20.74
N ASN A 141 -12.08 6.62 -21.73
CA ASN A 141 -11.17 6.10 -22.77
C ASN A 141 -9.71 6.40 -22.38
N ILE A 142 -8.91 5.36 -22.11
CA ILE A 142 -7.55 5.51 -21.61
C ILE A 142 -6.55 5.34 -22.75
N LEU A 143 -6.09 6.47 -23.30
CA LEU A 143 -5.00 6.50 -24.29
C LEU A 143 -3.64 6.74 -23.64
N GLU A 144 -3.60 7.55 -22.58
CA GLU A 144 -2.40 7.91 -21.80
C GLU A 144 -2.71 7.75 -20.30
N PRO A 145 -2.59 6.53 -19.73
CA PRO A 145 -2.86 6.28 -18.32
C PRO A 145 -2.09 7.20 -17.35
N SER A 146 -0.89 7.65 -17.72
CA SER A 146 -0.05 8.57 -16.93
C SER A 146 -0.70 9.93 -16.65
N LYS A 147 -1.71 10.33 -17.42
CA LYS A 147 -2.46 11.59 -17.24
C LYS A 147 -3.69 11.44 -16.33
N VAL A 148 -3.95 10.24 -15.82
CA VAL A 148 -4.98 9.98 -14.81
C VAL A 148 -4.36 10.21 -13.44
N GLU A 149 -4.96 11.08 -12.62
CA GLU A 149 -4.54 11.29 -11.24
C GLU A 149 -5.71 10.93 -10.30
N LEU A 150 -5.40 10.26 -9.18
CA LEU A 150 -6.32 10.04 -8.08
C LEU A 150 -5.74 10.68 -6.82
N GLY A 151 -6.49 11.57 -6.18
CA GLY A 151 -6.05 12.29 -4.98
C GLY A 151 -7.07 12.25 -3.86
N VAL A 152 -6.59 12.32 -2.62
CA VAL A 152 -7.40 12.51 -1.40
C VAL A 152 -7.23 13.92 -0.84
N LEU A 153 -8.31 14.57 -0.43
CA LEU A 153 -8.25 15.94 0.08
C LEU A 153 -7.71 15.95 1.52
N ASN A 154 -6.60 16.65 1.75
CA ASN A 154 -6.18 17.03 3.08
C ASN A 154 -7.00 18.24 3.57
N ASN A 155 -7.85 18.03 4.58
CA ASN A 155 -8.70 19.11 5.12
C ASN A 155 -7.92 20.17 5.91
N ALA A 156 -6.63 19.95 6.21
CA ALA A 156 -5.79 20.93 6.93
C ALA A 156 -5.32 22.09 6.04
N ASP A 157 -5.01 21.84 4.76
CA ASP A 157 -4.50 22.85 3.82
C ASP A 157 -5.28 22.93 2.49
N ASN A 158 -6.36 22.13 2.37
CA ASN A 158 -7.23 22.03 1.20
C ASN A 158 -6.53 21.62 -0.10
N LYS A 159 -5.41 20.87 -0.01
CA LYS A 159 -4.73 20.28 -1.18
C LYS A 159 -5.08 18.81 -1.34
N PHE A 160 -5.04 18.32 -2.57
CA PHE A 160 -5.09 16.89 -2.85
C PHE A 160 -3.70 16.27 -2.72
N ILE A 161 -3.61 15.19 -1.95
CA ILE A 161 -2.45 14.28 -1.92
C ILE A 161 -2.70 13.24 -2.99
N ASN A 162 -1.87 13.22 -4.04
CA ASN A 162 -2.00 12.25 -5.14
C ASN A 162 -1.47 10.87 -4.72
N GLY A 163 -2.24 9.83 -5.01
CA GLY A 163 -1.87 8.44 -4.81
C GLY A 163 -1.18 7.86 -6.05
N SER A 164 -0.33 6.87 -5.84
CA SER A 164 0.35 6.13 -6.90
C SER A 164 -0.58 5.05 -7.45
N ILE A 165 -1.11 5.28 -8.66
CA ILE A 165 -1.96 4.29 -9.35
C ILE A 165 -1.09 3.12 -9.78
N VAL A 166 -1.41 1.92 -9.29
CA VAL A 166 -0.67 0.67 -9.54
C VAL A 166 -1.12 0.02 -10.85
N ALA A 167 -2.43 -0.13 -10.99
CA ALA A 167 -3.08 -0.81 -12.10
C ALA A 167 -4.45 -0.17 -12.37
N MET A 168 -4.89 -0.19 -13.63
CA MET A 168 -6.06 0.55 -14.10
C MET A 168 -6.86 -0.25 -15.13
N LYS A 169 -8.16 0.01 -15.20
CA LYS A 169 -9.12 -0.42 -16.22
C LYS A 169 -9.92 0.82 -16.69
N PRO A 170 -10.63 0.77 -17.82
CA PRO A 170 -11.48 1.87 -18.29
C PRO A 170 -12.52 2.41 -17.29
N ASP A 171 -12.80 1.68 -16.21
CA ASP A 171 -13.81 2.00 -15.18
C ASP A 171 -13.29 1.85 -13.73
N GLN A 172 -12.01 1.50 -13.53
CA GLN A 172 -11.42 1.22 -12.21
C GLN A 172 -9.94 1.58 -12.11
N ALA A 173 -9.45 1.95 -10.92
CA ALA A 173 -8.02 2.10 -10.65
C ALA A 173 -7.70 1.59 -9.24
N ALA A 174 -6.69 0.72 -9.15
CA ALA A 174 -6.05 0.33 -7.90
C ALA A 174 -4.92 1.32 -7.59
N VAL A 175 -4.89 1.84 -6.36
CA VAL A 175 -4.04 2.97 -5.97
C VAL A 175 -3.52 2.78 -4.55
N GLU A 176 -2.24 3.09 -4.36
CA GLU A 176 -1.58 3.19 -3.06
C GLU A 176 -1.42 4.68 -2.69
N PHE A 177 -1.73 5.02 -1.44
CA PHE A 177 -1.34 6.28 -0.81
C PHE A 177 -0.42 5.98 0.37
N GLN A 178 0.54 6.87 0.61
CA GLN A 178 1.47 6.85 1.73
C GLN A 178 1.43 8.22 2.42
N ASP A 179 1.92 8.29 3.66
CA ASP A 179 2.05 9.52 4.45
C ASP A 179 0.74 10.34 4.60
N LEU A 180 -0.43 9.68 4.55
CA LEU A 180 -1.71 10.35 4.71
C LEU A 180 -1.91 10.83 6.16
N PRO A 181 -2.07 12.14 6.42
CA PRO A 181 -2.38 12.64 7.75
C PRO A 181 -3.82 12.28 8.14
N ALA A 182 -4.10 12.18 9.44
CA ALA A 182 -5.45 11.94 9.96
C ALA A 182 -6.52 12.92 9.40
N THR A 183 -6.09 14.12 9.00
CA THR A 183 -6.90 15.18 8.40
C THR A 183 -7.38 14.91 6.97
N VAL A 184 -7.09 13.76 6.34
CA VAL A 184 -7.75 13.37 5.08
C VAL A 184 -9.20 12.92 5.28
N VAL A 185 -9.54 12.43 6.47
CA VAL A 185 -10.92 12.11 6.85
C VAL A 185 -11.49 13.26 7.67
N ASN A 186 -12.69 13.72 7.33
CA ASN A 186 -13.36 14.79 8.06
C ASN A 186 -14.01 14.27 9.38
N LYS A 187 -14.56 15.19 10.18
CA LYS A 187 -15.24 14.87 11.46
C LYS A 187 -16.54 14.05 11.31
N GLU A 188 -17.02 13.83 10.10
CA GLU A 188 -18.25 13.09 9.78
C GLU A 188 -17.94 11.67 9.29
N GLY A 189 -16.66 11.26 9.23
CA GLY A 189 -16.23 9.97 8.69
C GLY A 189 -16.16 9.92 7.16
N MET A 190 -16.02 11.08 6.51
CA MET A 190 -15.97 11.20 5.06
C MET A 190 -14.59 11.64 4.58
N MET A 191 -14.02 10.92 3.62
CA MET A 191 -12.81 11.32 2.89
C MET A 191 -13.21 11.74 1.47
N ARG A 192 -12.80 12.94 1.06
CA ARG A 192 -13.03 13.42 -0.30
C ARG A 192 -11.95 12.92 -1.25
N VAL A 193 -12.38 12.22 -2.29
CA VAL A 193 -11.52 11.68 -3.35
C VAL A 193 -11.80 12.42 -4.66
N SER A 194 -10.75 12.74 -5.41
CA SER A 194 -10.83 13.33 -6.75
C SER A 194 -10.15 12.44 -7.77
N LEU A 195 -10.84 12.20 -8.90
CA LEU A 195 -10.30 11.60 -10.11
C LEU A 195 -10.13 12.70 -11.16
N LYS A 196 -8.92 12.87 -11.66
CA LYS A 196 -8.61 13.73 -12.81
C LYS A 196 -8.53 12.87 -14.07
N GLU A 197 -9.32 13.21 -15.07
CA GLU A 197 -9.27 12.58 -16.40
C GLU A 197 -8.11 13.15 -17.24
N PRO A 198 -7.59 12.42 -18.26
CA PRO A 198 -6.55 12.92 -19.16
C PRO A 198 -6.89 14.21 -19.91
N GLY A 199 -8.19 14.53 -20.04
CA GLY A 199 -8.68 15.80 -20.59
C GLY A 199 -8.71 16.97 -19.61
N GLY A 200 -8.35 16.77 -18.34
CA GLY A 200 -8.36 17.79 -17.28
C GLY A 200 -9.70 17.93 -16.54
N THR A 201 -10.72 17.13 -16.86
CA THR A 201 -11.95 17.03 -16.06
C THR A 201 -11.65 16.49 -14.66
N PHE A 202 -12.36 16.97 -13.64
CA PHE A 202 -12.31 16.41 -12.29
C PHE A 202 -13.67 15.81 -11.89
N ILE A 203 -13.66 14.59 -11.36
CA ILE A 203 -14.80 13.92 -10.75
C ILE A 203 -14.49 13.78 -9.26
N ASN A 204 -15.31 14.41 -8.41
CA ASN A 204 -15.14 14.38 -6.95
C ASN A 204 -16.20 13.49 -6.29
N SER A 205 -15.86 12.87 -5.17
CA SER A 205 -16.79 12.05 -4.38
C SER A 205 -16.38 12.03 -2.90
N ASP A 206 -17.38 12.06 -2.02
CA ASP A 206 -17.19 11.91 -0.57
C ASP A 206 -17.50 10.47 -0.18
N ILE A 207 -16.52 9.76 0.37
CA ILE A 207 -16.57 8.32 0.60
C ILE A 207 -16.35 8.03 2.09
N GLN A 208 -17.16 7.14 2.66
CA GLN A 208 -16.99 6.73 4.06
C GLN A 208 -15.64 6.07 4.30
N ALA A 209 -14.88 6.64 5.22
CA ALA A 209 -13.54 6.23 5.58
C ALA A 209 -13.31 6.42 7.08
N TRP A 210 -12.37 5.68 7.63
CA TRP A 210 -11.78 5.96 8.94
C TRP A 210 -10.29 5.59 8.89
N GLY A 211 -9.57 5.82 9.97
CA GLY A 211 -8.21 5.35 10.09
C GLY A 211 -7.68 5.36 11.51
N TYR A 212 -6.48 4.81 11.67
CA TYR A 212 -5.81 4.73 12.96
C TYR A 212 -4.29 4.79 12.83
N ASN A 213 -3.66 5.30 13.89
CA ASN A 213 -2.22 5.24 14.12
C ASN A 213 -1.98 4.51 15.44
N ILE A 214 -0.99 3.62 15.52
CA ILE A 214 -0.51 3.06 16.79
C ILE A 214 0.82 3.71 17.14
N ILE A 215 0.95 4.18 18.38
CA ILE A 215 2.04 5.04 18.84
C ILE A 215 2.72 4.35 20.02
N VAL A 216 4.01 4.04 19.85
CA VAL A 216 4.86 3.45 20.90
C VAL A 216 6.17 4.24 20.92
N SER A 217 6.59 4.67 22.10
CA SER A 217 7.91 5.32 22.28
C SER A 217 9.04 4.30 22.19
N GLU A 218 10.24 4.77 21.85
CA GLU A 218 11.46 4.02 22.14
C GLU A 218 11.54 3.71 23.66
N THR A 219 12.02 2.51 24.00
CA THR A 219 12.06 2.02 25.39
C THR A 219 13.26 1.13 25.63
N ASP A 220 13.80 1.21 26.85
CA ASP A 220 14.86 0.34 27.33
C ASP A 220 14.37 -1.10 27.56
N ILE A 221 15.33 -2.03 27.58
CA ILE A 221 15.08 -3.45 27.90
C ILE A 221 14.53 -3.57 29.32
N ASP A 222 13.57 -4.48 29.49
CA ASP A 222 12.79 -4.75 30.71
C ASP A 222 12.01 -3.54 31.28
N THR A 223 11.97 -2.42 30.57
CA THR A 223 11.14 -1.25 30.91
C THR A 223 9.76 -1.35 30.22
N PRO A 224 8.65 -1.17 30.96
CA PRO A 224 7.32 -1.11 30.37
C PRO A 224 7.03 0.24 29.70
N ALA A 225 6.64 0.21 28.43
CA ALA A 225 6.18 1.37 27.67
C ALA A 225 4.69 1.25 27.30
N PRO A 226 3.90 2.33 27.37
CA PRO A 226 2.51 2.32 26.92
C PRO A 226 2.44 2.21 25.40
N ILE A 227 1.53 1.37 24.91
CA ILE A 227 1.05 1.43 23.53
C ILE A 227 -0.17 2.35 23.52
N ASN A 228 -0.06 3.48 22.83
CA ASN A 228 -1.14 4.42 22.59
C ASN A 228 -1.69 4.26 21.17
N ALA A 229 -2.84 4.87 20.89
CA ALA A 229 -3.41 4.93 19.55
C ALA A 229 -4.11 6.27 19.31
N GLU A 230 -4.31 6.60 18.04
CA GLU A 230 -5.18 7.65 17.54
C GLU A 230 -6.18 6.99 16.58
N VAL A 231 -7.46 7.40 16.62
CA VAL A 231 -8.49 6.93 15.68
C VAL A 231 -9.28 8.11 15.13
N PHE A 232 -9.39 8.21 13.81
CA PHE A 232 -10.02 9.33 13.11
C PHE A 232 -11.10 8.85 12.12
N GLY A 233 -12.09 9.70 11.84
CA GLY A 233 -13.22 9.37 10.95
C GLY A 233 -14.32 8.51 11.59
N LEU A 234 -14.35 8.38 12.91
CA LEU A 234 -15.39 7.66 13.67
C LEU A 234 -15.90 8.52 14.83
N PRO A 235 -17.16 8.33 15.27
CA PRO A 235 -17.70 9.02 16.43
C PRO A 235 -17.09 8.49 17.74
N ASP A 236 -17.07 9.32 18.78
CA ASP A 236 -16.48 9.04 20.10
C ASP A 236 -16.97 7.73 20.74
N ASP A 237 -18.19 7.26 20.44
CA ASP A 237 -18.81 6.07 21.01
C ASP A 237 -18.52 4.76 20.24
N ALA A 238 -17.87 4.83 19.07
CA ALA A 238 -17.52 3.64 18.30
C ALA A 238 -16.50 2.75 19.04
N GLU A 239 -16.77 1.45 19.13
CA GLU A 239 -15.91 0.48 19.80
C GLU A 239 -14.81 -0.04 18.86
N ILE A 240 -13.54 0.13 19.25
CA ILE A 240 -12.37 -0.37 18.53
C ILE A 240 -11.71 -1.47 19.36
N ARG A 241 -11.48 -2.62 18.71
CA ARG A 241 -10.74 -3.76 19.25
C ARG A 241 -9.32 -3.79 18.68
N PHE A 242 -8.36 -3.94 19.58
CA PHE A 242 -6.95 -4.16 19.28
C PHE A 242 -6.60 -5.59 19.73
N ASP A 243 -6.08 -6.41 18.83
CA ASP A 243 -5.53 -7.73 19.10
C ASP A 243 -4.02 -7.70 18.81
N PHE A 244 -3.19 -7.83 19.84
CA PHE A 244 -1.73 -7.84 19.77
C PHE A 244 -1.16 -9.25 19.80
N SER A 245 -0.18 -9.51 18.93
CA SER A 245 0.59 -10.75 18.90
C SER A 245 2.03 -10.46 19.33
N SER A 246 2.42 -10.85 20.54
CA SER A 246 3.79 -10.69 21.03
C SER A 246 4.76 -11.61 20.28
N LEU A 247 5.87 -11.06 19.80
CA LEU A 247 6.97 -11.85 19.23
C LEU A 247 7.92 -12.35 20.34
N THR A 248 8.88 -13.20 19.96
CA THR A 248 9.92 -13.69 20.88
C THR A 248 10.70 -12.51 21.47
N GLY A 249 10.74 -12.40 22.80
CA GLY A 249 11.37 -11.27 23.49
C GLY A 249 10.45 -10.08 23.75
N GLN A 250 9.16 -10.15 23.39
CA GLN A 250 8.15 -9.15 23.73
C GLN A 250 7.17 -9.70 24.77
N VAL A 251 6.67 -8.84 25.66
CA VAL A 251 5.52 -9.10 26.53
C VAL A 251 4.53 -7.95 26.32
N ILE A 252 3.33 -8.23 25.84
CA ILE A 252 2.28 -7.22 25.62
C ILE A 252 1.07 -7.56 26.49
N SER A 253 0.62 -6.61 27.32
CA SER A 253 -0.46 -6.84 28.28
C SER A 253 -1.36 -5.61 28.46
N PRO A 254 -2.69 -5.73 28.28
CA PRO A 254 -3.41 -6.91 27.79
C PRO A 254 -3.15 -7.17 26.29
N SER A 255 -3.19 -8.43 25.87
CA SER A 255 -3.04 -8.81 24.44
C SER A 255 -4.28 -8.50 23.60
N THR A 256 -5.48 -8.50 24.18
CA THR A 256 -6.69 -7.96 23.54
C THR A 256 -7.25 -6.83 24.39
N LYS A 257 -7.55 -5.69 23.76
CA LYS A 257 -8.22 -4.55 24.38
C LYS A 257 -9.37 -4.09 23.49
N ILE A 258 -10.47 -3.65 24.13
CA ILE A 258 -11.52 -2.86 23.49
C ILE A 258 -11.58 -1.51 24.22
N LEU A 259 -11.71 -0.43 23.47
CA LEU A 259 -11.93 0.94 23.94
C LEU A 259 -12.87 1.65 22.96
N THR A 260 -13.55 2.69 23.44
CA THR A 260 -14.24 3.66 22.58
C THR A 260 -13.24 4.64 21.94
N VAL A 261 -13.56 5.18 20.76
CA VAL A 261 -12.75 6.24 20.10
C VAL A 261 -12.51 7.43 21.04
N GLY A 262 -13.52 7.79 21.83
CA GLY A 262 -13.44 8.85 22.83
C GLY A 262 -12.55 8.53 24.04
N GLU A 263 -12.25 7.27 24.35
CA GLU A 263 -11.22 6.91 25.34
C GLU A 263 -9.82 6.95 24.71
N ILE A 264 -9.68 6.41 23.50
CA ILE A 264 -8.42 6.32 22.75
C ILE A 264 -7.85 7.73 22.51
N ASN A 265 -8.65 8.61 21.92
CA ASN A 265 -8.23 9.98 21.58
C ASN A 265 -8.06 10.91 22.81
N LYS A 266 -8.42 10.45 24.02
CA LYS A 266 -8.07 11.10 25.30
C LYS A 266 -6.73 10.62 25.87
N GLY A 267 -6.00 9.76 25.15
CA GLY A 267 -4.70 9.22 25.54
C GLY A 267 -4.76 7.99 26.44
N THR A 268 -5.86 7.22 26.40
CA THR A 268 -5.96 5.95 27.14
C THR A 268 -5.10 4.89 26.45
N PRO A 269 -4.09 4.28 27.12
CA PRO A 269 -3.27 3.25 26.50
C PRO A 269 -4.10 2.02 26.09
N VAL A 270 -3.88 1.56 24.87
CA VAL A 270 -4.51 0.34 24.34
C VAL A 270 -3.83 -0.93 24.88
N SER A 271 -2.55 -0.85 25.23
CA SER A 271 -1.82 -1.91 25.94
C SER A 271 -0.52 -1.36 26.55
N THR A 272 0.28 -2.22 27.17
CA THR A 272 1.65 -1.96 27.61
C THR A 272 2.58 -3.03 27.03
N ILE A 273 3.74 -2.63 26.50
CA ILE A 273 4.79 -3.53 26.00
C ILE A 273 6.03 -3.48 26.89
N THR A 274 6.69 -4.62 27.07
CA THR A 274 8.05 -4.73 27.63
C THR A 274 8.89 -5.60 26.71
N THR A 275 10.07 -5.12 26.32
CA THR A 275 11.03 -5.85 25.50
C THR A 275 12.10 -6.50 26.37
N LYS A 276 12.59 -7.67 25.99
CA LYS A 276 13.63 -8.45 26.70
C LYS A 276 14.94 -8.57 25.92
N ILE A 277 14.99 -7.95 24.75
CA ILE A 277 16.09 -7.95 23.79
C ILE A 277 16.15 -6.57 23.14
N GLY A 278 17.36 -6.10 22.83
CA GLY A 278 17.58 -4.81 22.15
C GLY A 278 17.40 -4.89 20.63
N GLY A 279 17.45 -3.72 19.99
CA GLY A 279 17.27 -3.56 18.54
C GLY A 279 15.83 -3.36 18.12
N ALA A 280 15.59 -3.21 16.81
CA ALA A 280 14.26 -2.94 16.28
C ALA A 280 13.30 -4.12 16.52
N GLN A 281 12.19 -3.86 17.21
CA GLN A 281 11.17 -4.83 17.57
C GLN A 281 9.85 -4.49 16.89
N PRO A 282 9.45 -5.21 15.82
CA PRO A 282 8.20 -4.92 15.12
C PRO A 282 6.99 -5.30 15.99
N LEU A 283 6.01 -4.40 16.06
CA LEU A 283 4.75 -4.61 16.76
C LEU A 283 3.74 -5.27 15.83
N THR A 284 3.26 -6.47 16.18
CA THR A 284 2.17 -7.12 15.43
C THR A 284 0.83 -6.83 16.10
N VAL A 285 -0.04 -6.12 15.40
CA VAL A 285 -1.37 -5.72 15.88
C VAL A 285 -2.41 -5.86 14.77
N THR A 286 -3.61 -6.31 15.13
CA THR A 286 -4.81 -6.28 14.28
C THR A 286 -5.83 -5.34 14.91
N VAL A 287 -6.28 -4.34 14.15
CA VAL A 287 -7.28 -3.36 14.61
C VAL A 287 -8.61 -3.60 13.91
N LYS A 288 -9.71 -3.60 14.66
CA LYS A 288 -11.06 -3.86 14.14
C LYS A 288 -12.08 -2.94 14.81
N ARG A 289 -12.85 -2.20 14.01
CA ARG A 289 -14.12 -1.61 14.46
C ARG A 289 -15.11 -2.74 14.79
N VAL A 290 -15.69 -2.71 15.99
CA VAL A 290 -16.58 -3.76 16.53
C VAL A 290 -18.06 -3.44 16.24
N ARG A 291 -18.43 -2.16 16.32
CA ARG A 291 -19.77 -1.61 16.05
C ARG A 291 -19.63 -0.28 15.32
#